data_AF-A0A3D0ZMW0-F1
#
_entry.id   AF-A0A3D0ZMW0-F1
#
_cell.length_a   1.000
_cell.length_b   1.000
_cell.length_c   1.000
_cell.angle_alpha   90.00
_cell.angle_beta   90.00
_cell.angle_gamma   90.00
#
_symmetry.space_group_name_H-M   'P 1'
#
loop_
_entity.id
_entity.type
_entity.pdbx_description
1 polymer ?
#
loop_
_entity_poly.entity_id
_entity_poly.type
_entity_poly.pdbx_seq_one_letter_code
_entity_poly.pdbx_strand_id
1 'polypeptide(L)'
;LVPSEHYAAVSGWVDGNNLRGRLVYLKIGETYAPKPAETGTLAAKIAIKQGTPFRNFLLDELSSRFDYFCCDTLEDFRRRSKALTANGQLKGGRGRHEKDDRQDLSDRRNYVLGWDNLDKISRFRAEQDEVQGQLSVVAGQLSRVNDSLGAIGRQNQQLGIVGAVSDFAELSWQLTARRIEELKAEKAQLESTSDVLRQLTAKEAELSGKLERLQVRADDVQRRIGSNEGAAKDIFEAIEDCRDVLRETPLTDDGGVLAAVARLAAAELAGKPLTYKNTGTVESAVRSGLTDTIDALSKQIARAAEKTVRLMAEFRNKYPNETTEIDAALESAADFGKLLEQLVSNDLPRFEAHFKESLNQNTIHEVVAFNAFLDSRRQDIVNRIGEINLSLAGIEYNAGRHIQLEHQNSTDLDVRQFGTDLRACSEGTIGDDDQYSEQKYLQVARLIERFRGRDGYTTLDERWTAKVTDVRNWFTFSASEKWTETGEEFEHFTDSGGKSGGQKEKLAYTILAAALAFQFGLASGNGAGKNAGSGRSFRFVVIDEAFGRGSDESARYGLELFQRMKLQLLIVTPLQKIHVIEPFVSHVGFVANTNGDDSQLRNMTIQEYRDERDRRA
;
A
#
# COMPACT_ATOMS: atom_id res chain seq x y z
N LEU A 1 28.60 13.91 28.18
CA LEU A 1 29.24 14.20 29.48
C LEU A 1 28.75 15.56 29.94
N VAL A 2 28.31 15.70 31.19
CA VAL A 2 27.65 16.93 31.69
C VAL A 2 28.35 17.41 32.96
N PRO A 3 28.97 18.61 32.96
CA PRO A 3 29.49 19.24 34.18
C PRO A 3 28.43 19.36 35.27
N SER A 4 28.84 19.33 36.54
CA SER A 4 27.90 19.49 37.66
C SER A 4 27.10 20.80 37.61
N GLU A 5 27.71 21.90 37.15
CA GLU A 5 27.08 23.22 36.95
C GLU A 5 25.89 23.20 35.96
N HIS A 6 25.94 22.34 34.94
CA HIS A 6 24.91 22.27 33.90
C HIS A 6 23.95 21.11 34.09
N TYR A 7 24.17 20.26 35.10
CA TYR A 7 23.40 19.05 35.29
C TYR A 7 21.91 19.33 35.46
N ALA A 8 21.53 20.30 36.30
CA ALA A 8 20.12 20.62 36.56
C ALA A 8 19.39 21.10 35.29
N ALA A 9 20.03 21.96 34.49
CA ALA A 9 19.47 22.44 33.24
C ALA A 9 19.32 21.31 32.21
N VAL A 10 20.34 20.47 32.07
CA VAL A 10 20.31 19.34 31.12
C VAL A 10 19.30 18.28 31.55
N SER A 11 19.24 17.91 32.84
CA SER A 11 18.29 16.92 33.32
C SER A 11 16.85 17.40 33.17
N GLY A 12 16.57 18.67 33.49
CA GLY A 12 15.25 19.27 33.32
C GLY A 12 14.83 19.35 31.85
N TRP A 13 15.77 19.70 30.96
CA TRP A 13 15.49 19.73 29.52
C TRP A 13 15.25 18.32 28.97
N VAL A 14 16.07 17.33 29.34
CA VAL A 14 15.91 15.94 28.88
C VAL A 14 14.58 15.34 29.35
N ASP A 15 14.16 15.63 30.58
CA ASP A 15 12.88 15.16 31.11
C ASP A 15 11.68 15.84 30.43
N GLY A 16 11.79 17.14 30.14
CA GLY A 16 10.74 17.92 29.50
C GLY A 16 10.61 17.76 27.99
N ASN A 17 11.52 17.04 27.32
CA ASN A 17 11.56 16.94 25.85
C ASN A 17 11.58 15.49 25.38
N ASN A 18 10.72 15.17 24.40
CA ASN A 18 10.78 13.89 23.70
C ASN A 18 11.94 13.89 22.69
N LEU A 19 13.00 13.15 23.02
CA LEU A 19 14.24 13.12 22.25
C LEU A 19 14.19 12.28 20.96
N ARG A 20 13.11 11.51 20.73
CA ARG A 20 12.97 10.56 19.60
C ARG A 20 14.17 9.61 19.41
N GLY A 21 14.93 9.37 20.48
CA GLY A 21 16.16 8.59 20.46
C GLY A 21 16.69 8.30 21.85
N ARG A 22 17.75 7.49 21.94
CA ARG A 22 18.38 7.13 23.21
C ARG A 22 19.53 8.09 23.52
N LEU A 23 19.35 8.95 24.52
CA LEU A 23 20.42 9.77 25.07
C LEU A 23 20.94 9.15 26.37
N VAL A 24 22.24 8.84 26.41
CA VAL A 24 22.94 8.48 27.64
C VAL A 24 23.89 9.62 27.96
N TYR A 25 23.64 10.33 29.05
CA TYR A 25 24.53 11.37 29.56
C TYR A 25 25.03 10.99 30.95
N LEU A 26 26.30 11.29 31.21
CA LEU A 26 26.94 11.05 32.50
C LEU A 26 27.20 12.39 33.18
N LYS A 27 26.75 12.54 34.43
CA LYS A 27 27.09 13.66 35.30
C LYS A 27 28.53 13.51 35.78
N ILE A 28 29.33 14.55 35.61
CA ILE A 28 30.72 14.59 36.06
C ILE A 28 30.79 15.34 37.40
N GLY A 29 31.32 14.68 38.42
CA GLY A 29 31.57 15.26 39.75
C GLY A 29 32.76 16.22 39.77
N GLU A 30 32.99 16.88 40.90
CA GLU A 30 34.00 17.94 41.00
C GLU A 30 35.40 17.41 41.35
N THR A 31 35.53 16.17 41.83
CA THR A 31 36.81 15.64 42.32
C THR A 31 37.05 14.22 41.81
N TYR A 32 38.10 14.06 40.99
CA TYR A 32 38.61 12.77 40.53
C TYR A 32 40.10 12.71 40.83
N ALA A 33 40.55 11.59 41.38
CA ALA A 33 41.96 11.28 41.57
C ALA A 33 42.40 10.36 40.42
N PRO A 34 42.91 10.90 39.30
CA PRO A 34 43.16 10.09 38.11
C PRO A 34 44.24 9.04 38.38
N LYS A 35 43.92 7.78 38.08
CA LYS A 35 44.93 6.71 38.04
C LYS A 35 45.59 6.68 36.65
N PRO A 36 46.93 6.63 36.57
CA PRO A 36 47.60 6.45 35.30
C PRO A 36 47.27 5.05 34.74
N ALA A 37 46.98 4.97 33.44
CA ALA A 37 46.77 3.70 32.77
C ALA A 37 48.05 2.86 32.74
N GLU A 38 47.94 1.55 33.00
CA GLU A 38 49.06 0.63 32.91
C GLU A 38 49.55 0.52 31.46
N THR A 39 50.87 0.54 31.26
CA THR A 39 51.48 0.42 29.93
C THR A 39 51.09 -0.90 29.27
N GLY A 40 50.67 -0.87 28.00
CA GLY A 40 50.19 -2.04 27.26
C GLY A 40 48.68 -2.27 27.33
N THR A 41 47.94 -1.49 28.14
CA THR A 41 46.48 -1.50 28.13
C THR A 41 45.88 -0.68 26.99
N LEU A 42 44.63 -0.97 26.63
CA LEU A 42 43.85 -0.21 25.65
C LEU A 42 43.73 1.26 26.08
N ALA A 43 43.49 1.51 27.37
CA ALA A 43 43.41 2.85 27.94
C ALA A 43 44.69 3.68 27.70
N ALA A 44 45.87 3.04 27.75
CA ALA A 44 47.15 3.72 27.49
C ALA A 44 47.36 4.10 26.02
N LYS A 45 46.61 3.51 25.08
CA LYS A 45 46.68 3.82 23.64
C LYS A 45 45.77 4.98 23.23
N ILE A 46 44.93 5.51 24.12
CA ILE A 46 43.98 6.58 23.83
C ILE A 46 44.55 7.94 24.25
N ALA A 47 44.66 8.86 23.30
CA ALA A 47 45.07 10.24 23.57
C ALA A 47 43.87 11.14 23.91
N ILE A 48 43.86 11.71 25.12
CA ILE A 48 42.86 12.70 25.53
C ILE A 48 43.28 14.09 25.06
N LYS A 49 42.38 14.79 24.36
CA LYS A 49 42.58 16.16 23.86
C LYS A 49 43.04 17.10 24.98
N GLN A 50 44.07 17.90 24.70
CA GLN A 50 44.60 18.86 25.66
C GLN A 50 43.61 20.02 25.90
N GLY A 51 43.59 20.56 27.11
CA GLY A 51 42.73 21.69 27.48
C GLY A 51 41.26 21.35 27.78
N THR A 52 40.86 20.07 27.76
CA THR A 52 39.49 19.67 28.16
C THR A 52 39.30 19.71 29.67
N PRO A 53 38.21 20.31 30.19
CA PRO A 53 37.91 20.32 31.62
C PRO A 53 37.64 18.91 32.18
N PHE A 54 37.33 17.95 31.32
CA PHE A 54 36.99 16.57 31.71
C PHE A 54 38.20 15.62 31.76
N ARG A 55 39.42 16.13 31.63
CA ARG A 55 40.62 15.31 31.45
C ARG A 55 40.81 14.30 32.58
N ASN A 56 40.70 14.74 33.83
CA ASN A 56 40.92 13.87 34.99
C ASN A 56 39.86 12.79 35.10
N PHE A 57 38.60 13.13 34.83
CA PHE A 57 37.51 12.16 34.76
C PHE A 57 37.75 11.10 33.67
N LEU A 58 38.11 11.53 32.45
CA LEU A 58 38.36 10.62 31.33
C LEU A 58 39.54 9.68 31.60
N LEU A 59 40.61 10.16 32.25
CA LEU A 59 41.75 9.32 32.64
C LEU A 59 41.33 8.24 33.65
N ASP A 60 40.56 8.60 34.66
CA ASP A 60 40.08 7.67 35.68
C ASP A 60 39.08 6.65 35.12
N GLU A 61 38.14 7.09 34.28
CA GLU A 61 37.13 6.24 33.65
C GLU A 61 37.77 5.27 32.65
N LEU A 62 38.69 5.76 31.80
CA LEU A 62 39.39 4.90 30.83
C LEU A 62 40.27 3.87 31.53
N SER A 63 41.02 4.27 32.55
CA SER A 63 41.88 3.34 33.31
C SER A 63 41.10 2.33 34.15
N SER A 64 39.90 2.67 34.63
CA SER A 64 39.11 1.76 35.47
C SER A 64 38.21 0.82 34.68
N ARG A 65 37.56 1.30 33.60
CA ARG A 65 36.62 0.50 32.80
C ARG A 65 37.26 -0.20 31.60
N PHE A 66 38.33 0.36 31.06
CA PHE A 66 38.95 -0.11 29.82
C PHE A 66 40.41 -0.55 30.02
N ASP A 67 40.70 -1.11 31.20
CA ASP A 67 41.95 -1.77 31.62
C ASP A 67 42.25 -3.09 30.88
N TYR A 68 41.80 -3.23 29.62
CA TYR A 68 42.07 -4.40 28.80
C TYR A 68 43.51 -4.40 28.33
N PHE A 69 44.27 -5.45 28.64
CA PHE A 69 45.62 -5.59 28.12
C PHE A 69 45.59 -5.93 26.62
N CYS A 70 46.27 -5.16 25.77
CA CYS A 70 46.37 -5.48 24.35
C CYS A 70 47.39 -6.61 24.17
N CYS A 71 46.91 -7.79 23.76
CA CYS A 71 47.73 -8.98 23.58
C CYS A 71 48.05 -9.20 22.10
N ASP A 72 49.33 -9.35 21.78
CA ASP A 72 49.78 -9.73 20.43
C ASP A 72 49.66 -11.24 20.18
N THR A 73 49.69 -12.05 21.25
CA THR A 73 49.55 -13.50 21.18
C THR A 73 48.34 -14.02 21.96
N LEU A 74 47.80 -15.17 21.52
CA LEU A 74 46.72 -15.87 22.23
C LEU A 74 47.17 -16.43 23.58
N GLU A 75 48.48 -16.68 23.76
CA GLU A 75 49.02 -17.16 25.03
C GLU A 75 48.91 -16.07 26.11
N ASP A 76 49.29 -14.84 25.77
CA ASP A 76 49.14 -13.67 26.66
C ASP A 76 47.68 -13.39 26.99
N PHE A 77 46.79 -13.52 25.99
CA PHE A 77 45.35 -13.34 26.14
C PHE A 77 44.72 -14.32 27.16
N ARG A 78 45.21 -15.57 27.22
CA ARG A 78 44.73 -16.57 28.17
C ARG A 78 45.19 -16.29 29.61
N ARG A 79 46.42 -15.78 29.79
CA ARG A 79 47.02 -15.50 31.12
C ARG A 79 46.43 -14.28 31.82
N ARG A 80 46.07 -13.23 31.07
CA ARG A 80 45.55 -11.96 31.63
C ARG A 80 44.08 -12.09 32.01
N SER A 81 43.64 -11.38 33.06
CA SER A 81 42.25 -11.39 33.52
C SER A 81 41.31 -10.60 32.59
N LYS A 82 41.79 -9.47 32.05
CA LYS A 82 41.15 -8.68 30.99
C LYS A 82 42.14 -8.47 29.85
N ALA A 83 41.73 -8.81 28.63
CA ALA A 83 42.60 -8.78 27.46
C ALA A 83 41.84 -8.46 26.17
N LEU A 84 42.55 -7.95 25.16
CA LEU A 84 42.02 -7.64 23.83
C LEU A 84 43.04 -8.07 22.78
N THR A 85 42.62 -8.82 21.77
CA THR A 85 43.46 -9.19 20.62
C THR A 85 43.29 -8.21 19.45
N ALA A 86 44.27 -8.17 18.53
CA ALA A 86 44.18 -7.36 17.32
C ALA A 86 43.00 -7.75 16.39
N ASN A 87 42.55 -9.00 16.45
CA ASN A 87 41.41 -9.51 15.69
C ASN A 87 40.06 -9.27 16.40
N GLY A 88 40.00 -8.34 17.35
CA GLY A 88 38.75 -7.90 18.00
C GLY A 88 38.19 -8.85 19.06
N GLN A 89 38.96 -9.85 19.53
CA GLN A 89 38.52 -10.73 20.61
C GLN A 89 38.79 -10.08 21.98
N LEU A 90 37.73 -9.84 22.74
CA LEU A 90 37.74 -9.19 24.05
C LEU A 90 37.50 -10.23 25.15
N LYS A 91 38.34 -10.20 26.19
CA LYS A 91 38.19 -10.94 27.44
C LYS A 91 37.86 -9.96 28.55
N GLY A 92 36.64 -10.03 29.06
CA GLY A 92 36.15 -9.27 30.21
C GLY A 92 36.41 -9.97 31.53
N GLY A 93 36.13 -9.25 32.62
CA GLY A 93 36.14 -9.85 33.96
C GLY A 93 35.06 -10.94 34.11
N ARG A 94 35.26 -11.86 35.08
CA ARG A 94 34.35 -12.97 35.40
C ARG A 94 34.18 -14.01 34.28
N GLY A 95 35.19 -14.20 33.43
CA GLY A 95 35.20 -15.28 32.43
C GLY A 95 34.37 -14.99 31.16
N ARG A 96 33.95 -13.73 30.94
CA ARG A 96 33.22 -13.33 29.72
C ARG A 96 34.19 -13.11 28.56
N HIS A 97 33.92 -13.73 27.42
CA HIS A 97 34.63 -13.49 26.16
C HIS A 97 33.65 -12.99 25.10
N GLU A 98 34.07 -12.03 24.29
CA GLU A 98 33.25 -11.42 23.23
C GLU A 98 34.10 -11.24 21.98
N LYS A 99 33.55 -11.62 20.82
CA LYS A 99 34.09 -11.31 19.51
C LYS A 99 32.91 -10.92 18.64
N ASP A 100 32.97 -9.73 18.05
CA ASP A 100 31.91 -9.21 17.21
C ASP A 100 32.45 -8.92 15.81
N ASP A 101 32.17 -9.84 14.88
CA ASP A 101 32.61 -9.74 13.48
C ASP A 101 31.50 -9.14 12.58
N ARG A 102 30.40 -8.62 13.14
CA ARG A 102 29.31 -8.01 12.34
C ARG A 102 29.76 -6.78 11.57
N GLN A 103 30.83 -6.15 12.01
CA GLN A 103 31.50 -5.07 11.30
C GLN A 103 32.94 -5.48 11.00
N ASP A 104 33.38 -5.23 9.78
CA ASP A 104 34.78 -5.42 9.41
C ASP A 104 35.66 -4.45 10.21
N LEU A 105 36.58 -4.99 11.00
CA LEU A 105 37.52 -4.22 11.83
C LEU A 105 38.48 -3.36 10.98
N SER A 106 38.66 -3.71 9.71
CA SER A 106 39.46 -2.94 8.75
C SER A 106 38.69 -1.81 8.08
N ASP A 107 37.36 -1.79 8.22
CA ASP A 107 36.51 -0.75 7.65
C ASP A 107 36.63 0.56 8.45
N ARG A 108 37.41 1.49 7.87
CA ARG A 108 37.65 2.82 8.43
C ARG A 108 36.38 3.66 8.57
N ARG A 109 35.28 3.31 7.89
CA ARG A 109 33.99 4.00 8.07
C ARG A 109 33.44 3.81 9.48
N ASN A 110 33.81 2.71 10.15
CA ASN A 110 33.35 2.41 11.51
C ASN A 110 34.27 3.00 12.60
N TYR A 111 35.35 3.71 12.23
CA TYR A 111 36.25 4.31 13.21
C TYR A 111 35.59 5.54 13.85
N VAL A 112 35.60 5.57 15.18
CA VAL A 112 34.96 6.62 16.01
C VAL A 112 36.00 7.50 16.71
N LEU A 113 37.26 7.06 16.77
CA LEU A 113 38.34 7.77 17.43
C LEU A 113 38.97 8.81 16.48
N GLY A 114 39.11 10.04 16.96
CA GLY A 114 39.69 11.16 16.24
C GLY A 114 39.22 12.49 16.83
N TRP A 115 39.98 13.57 16.61
CA TRP A 115 39.53 14.92 16.99
C TRP A 115 38.70 15.59 15.89
N ASP A 116 38.66 14.99 14.71
CA ASP A 116 37.96 15.45 13.52
C ASP A 116 37.44 14.24 12.73
N ASN A 117 36.34 14.43 11.99
CA ASN A 117 35.71 13.45 11.11
C ASN A 117 35.99 13.70 9.62
N LEU A 118 36.84 14.68 9.26
CA LEU A 118 37.18 15.01 7.86
C LEU A 118 37.58 13.79 7.01
N ASP A 119 38.43 12.90 7.54
CA ASP A 119 38.85 11.70 6.81
C ASP A 119 37.68 10.77 6.50
N LYS A 120 36.75 10.61 7.45
CA LYS A 120 35.54 9.80 7.28
C LYS A 120 34.59 10.43 6.25
N ILE A 121 34.42 11.76 6.29
CA ILE A 121 33.65 12.50 5.29
C ILE A 121 34.28 12.35 3.90
N SER A 122 35.60 12.48 3.78
CA SER A 122 36.31 12.36 2.50
C SER A 122 36.11 10.96 1.88
N ARG A 123 36.09 9.91 2.70
CA ARG A 123 35.86 8.53 2.26
C ARG A 123 34.43 8.31 1.79
N PHE A 124 33.43 8.81 2.53
CA PHE A 124 32.05 8.74 2.06
C PHE A 124 31.81 9.52 0.77
N ARG A 125 32.48 10.67 0.59
CA ARG A 125 32.43 11.41 -0.68
C ARG A 125 33.05 10.62 -1.83
N ALA A 126 34.21 9.99 -1.62
CA ALA A 126 34.83 9.14 -2.63
C ALA A 126 33.95 7.94 -3.02
N GLU A 127 33.29 7.30 -2.05
CA GLU A 127 32.34 6.21 -2.29
C GLU A 127 31.10 6.71 -3.07
N GLN A 128 30.59 7.89 -2.73
CA GLN A 128 29.51 8.53 -3.48
C GLN A 128 29.92 8.79 -4.93
N ASP A 129 31.11 9.35 -5.17
CA ASP A 129 31.62 9.63 -6.50
C ASP A 129 31.81 8.36 -7.32
N GLU A 130 32.30 7.28 -6.70
CA GLU A 130 32.45 5.97 -7.33
C GLU A 130 31.10 5.40 -7.78
N VAL A 131 30.11 5.37 -6.88
CA VAL A 131 28.76 4.88 -7.18
C VAL A 131 28.09 5.74 -8.25
N GLN A 132 28.26 7.06 -8.20
CA GLN A 132 27.74 7.98 -9.22
C GLN A 132 28.39 7.71 -10.59
N GLY A 133 29.69 7.41 -10.63
CA GLY A 133 30.40 7.01 -11.83
C GLY A 133 29.86 5.72 -12.43
N GLN A 134 29.62 4.70 -11.60
CA GLN A 134 29.01 3.44 -12.02
C GLN A 134 27.61 3.66 -12.61
N LEU A 135 26.78 4.49 -11.96
CA LEU A 135 25.45 4.84 -12.45
C LEU A 135 25.50 5.51 -13.83
N SER A 136 26.43 6.45 -14.03
CA SER A 136 26.60 7.13 -15.31
C SER A 136 26.98 6.16 -16.44
N VAL A 137 27.83 5.17 -16.16
CA VAL A 137 28.22 4.15 -17.15
C VAL A 137 27.02 3.29 -17.54
N VAL A 138 26.24 2.81 -16.57
CA VAL A 138 25.06 1.98 -16.81
C VAL A 138 23.98 2.76 -17.56
N ALA A 139 23.73 4.01 -17.20
CA ALA A 139 22.79 4.87 -17.92
C ALA A 139 23.21 5.09 -19.39
N GLY A 140 24.50 5.28 -19.65
CA GLY A 140 25.03 5.37 -21.02
C GLY A 140 24.86 4.09 -21.84
N GLN A 141 25.05 2.92 -21.21
CA GLN A 141 24.79 1.63 -21.86
C GLN A 141 23.31 1.46 -22.22
N LEU A 142 22.41 1.82 -21.29
CA LEU A 142 20.97 1.74 -21.51
C LEU A 142 20.51 2.63 -22.66
N SER A 143 21.03 3.87 -22.74
CA SER A 143 20.72 4.78 -23.85
C SER A 143 21.09 4.18 -25.21
N ARG A 144 22.30 3.59 -25.33
CA ARG A 144 22.74 2.97 -26.59
C ARG A 144 21.86 1.81 -27.02
N VAL A 145 21.41 0.99 -26.06
CA VAL A 145 20.49 -0.12 -26.34
C VAL A 145 19.15 0.42 -26.84
N ASN A 146 18.63 1.46 -26.20
CA ASN A 146 17.34 2.06 -26.58
C ASN A 146 17.39 2.71 -27.98
N ASP A 147 18.48 3.41 -28.29
CA ASP A 147 18.72 4.00 -29.62
C ASP A 147 18.78 2.92 -30.71
N SER A 148 19.45 1.80 -30.42
CA SER A 148 19.55 0.64 -31.32
C SER A 148 18.18 0.01 -31.57
N LEU A 149 17.37 -0.14 -30.52
CA LEU A 149 16.02 -0.70 -30.59
C LEU A 149 15.09 0.20 -31.41
N GLY A 150 15.18 1.52 -31.23
CA GLY A 150 14.47 2.50 -32.04
C GLY A 150 14.89 2.48 -33.52
N ALA A 151 16.18 2.28 -33.82
CA ALA A 151 16.66 2.16 -35.20
C ALA A 151 16.12 0.90 -35.89
N ILE A 152 16.15 -0.24 -35.20
CA ILE A 152 15.59 -1.51 -35.69
C ILE A 152 14.08 -1.37 -35.93
N GLY A 153 13.35 -0.71 -35.02
CA GLY A 153 11.93 -0.43 -35.19
C GLY A 153 11.61 0.35 -36.47
N ARG A 154 12.40 1.41 -36.77
CA ARG A 154 12.27 2.19 -38.01
C ARG A 154 12.56 1.35 -39.25
N GLN A 155 13.60 0.52 -39.23
CA GLN A 155 13.91 -0.38 -40.33
C GLN A 155 12.78 -1.37 -40.60
N ASN A 156 12.18 -1.92 -39.55
CA ASN A 156 11.06 -2.85 -39.68
C ASN A 156 9.81 -2.17 -40.28
N GLN A 157 9.54 -0.92 -39.88
CA GLN A 157 8.46 -0.13 -40.48
C GLN A 157 8.71 0.14 -41.96
N GLN A 158 9.95 0.48 -42.35
CA GLN A 158 10.32 0.68 -43.75
C GLN A 158 10.16 -0.60 -44.58
N LEU A 159 10.53 -1.76 -44.02
CA LEU A 159 10.30 -3.07 -44.66
C LEU A 159 8.80 -3.36 -44.83
N GLY A 160 7.97 -3.00 -43.85
CA GLY A 160 6.51 -3.11 -43.95
C GLY A 160 5.91 -2.26 -45.08
N ILE A 161 6.42 -1.05 -45.31
CA ILE A 161 5.99 -0.18 -46.43
C ILE A 161 6.36 -0.81 -47.77
N VAL A 162 7.57 -1.36 -47.90
CA VAL A 162 8.01 -2.05 -49.13
C VAL A 162 7.18 -3.31 -49.37
N GLY A 163 6.87 -4.07 -48.31
CA GLY A 163 6.05 -5.29 -48.41
C GLY A 163 4.57 -5.03 -48.77
N ALA A 164 4.08 -3.80 -48.66
CA ALA A 164 2.71 -3.43 -48.99
C ALA A 164 2.46 -3.20 -50.49
N VAL A 165 3.52 -3.09 -51.30
CA VAL A 165 3.40 -2.92 -52.75
C VAL A 165 3.27 -4.29 -53.42
N SER A 166 2.08 -4.59 -53.95
CA SER A 166 1.77 -5.88 -54.58
C SER A 166 2.08 -5.95 -56.08
N ASP A 167 2.15 -4.81 -56.77
CA ASP A 167 2.40 -4.74 -58.21
C ASP A 167 3.39 -3.60 -58.55
N PHE A 168 4.40 -3.91 -59.36
CA PHE A 168 5.39 -2.93 -59.82
C PHE A 168 4.78 -1.82 -60.70
N ALA A 169 3.62 -2.07 -61.32
CA ALA A 169 2.89 -1.07 -62.08
C ALA A 169 2.44 0.14 -61.24
N GLU A 170 2.23 -0.06 -59.93
CA GLU A 170 1.87 1.02 -58.98
C GLU A 170 3.03 2.00 -58.74
N LEU A 171 4.27 1.51 -58.84
CA LEU A 171 5.48 2.32 -58.71
C LEU A 171 5.87 3.00 -60.04
N SER A 172 5.49 2.44 -61.19
CA SER A 172 5.98 2.85 -62.50
C SER A 172 4.88 3.16 -63.53
N TRP A 173 3.89 3.97 -63.13
CA TRP A 173 2.75 4.39 -63.98
C TRP A 173 3.14 5.02 -65.33
N GLN A 174 4.34 5.60 -65.44
CA GLN A 174 4.87 6.24 -66.65
C GLN A 174 5.12 5.25 -67.80
N LEU A 175 5.48 4.00 -67.49
CA LEU A 175 5.65 2.94 -68.49
C LEU A 175 4.30 2.56 -69.11
N THR A 176 3.27 2.44 -68.28
CA THR A 176 1.88 2.18 -68.72
C THR A 176 1.34 3.32 -69.58
N ALA A 177 1.59 4.58 -69.20
CA ALA A 177 1.17 5.75 -69.96
C ALA A 177 1.86 5.84 -71.33
N ARG A 178 3.16 5.53 -71.43
CA ARG A 178 3.88 5.47 -72.72
C ARG A 178 3.33 4.41 -73.64
N ARG A 179 2.99 3.24 -73.10
CA ARG A 179 2.42 2.14 -73.90
C ARG A 179 1.07 2.50 -74.51
N ILE A 180 0.26 3.27 -73.78
CA ILE A 180 -1.02 3.79 -74.27
C ILE A 180 -0.80 4.78 -75.43
N GLU A 181 0.18 5.67 -75.32
CA GLU A 181 0.48 6.63 -76.39
C GLU A 181 1.09 5.96 -77.64
N GLU A 182 1.95 4.94 -77.47
CA GLU A 182 2.45 4.13 -78.59
C GLU A 182 1.30 3.48 -79.38
N LEU A 183 0.34 2.86 -78.68
CA LEU A 183 -0.81 2.21 -79.31
C LEU A 183 -1.76 3.21 -80.01
N LYS A 184 -1.90 4.43 -79.47
CA LYS A 184 -2.66 5.51 -80.13
C LYS A 184 -1.95 6.00 -81.39
N ALA A 185 -0.63 6.13 -81.36
CA ALA A 185 0.17 6.54 -82.50
C ALA A 185 0.12 5.49 -83.62
N GLU A 186 0.19 4.20 -83.26
CA GLU A 186 0.05 3.07 -84.19
C GLU A 186 -1.32 3.04 -84.87
N LYS A 187 -2.41 3.30 -84.10
CA LYS A 187 -3.76 3.46 -84.64
C LYS A 187 -3.86 4.59 -85.67
N ALA A 188 -3.33 5.77 -85.32
CA ALA A 188 -3.36 6.94 -86.21
C ALA A 188 -2.55 6.70 -87.51
N GLN A 189 -1.48 5.91 -87.43
CA GLN A 189 -0.65 5.55 -88.58
C GLN A 189 -1.38 4.58 -89.54
N LEU A 190 -2.14 3.62 -89.02
CA LEU A 190 -2.97 2.71 -89.82
C LEU A 190 -4.11 3.43 -90.54
N GLU A 191 -4.72 4.42 -89.89
CA GLU A 191 -5.77 5.26 -90.49
C GLU A 191 -5.25 6.16 -91.63
N SER A 192 -3.93 6.41 -91.69
CA SER A 192 -3.31 7.33 -92.65
C SER A 192 -2.89 6.70 -94.00
N THR A 193 -2.92 5.37 -94.13
CA THR A 193 -2.24 4.64 -95.24
C THR A 193 -3.13 4.36 -96.46
N SER A 194 -4.36 4.88 -96.54
CA SER A 194 -5.22 4.69 -97.72
C SER A 194 -5.68 6.02 -98.31
N ASP A 195 -4.95 6.51 -99.31
CA ASP A 195 -5.27 7.76 -100.04
C ASP A 195 -6.58 7.67 -100.85
N VAL A 196 -7.05 6.46 -101.16
CA VAL A 196 -8.37 6.24 -101.78
C VAL A 196 -9.49 6.33 -100.74
N LEU A 197 -9.27 5.84 -99.51
CA LEU A 197 -10.17 6.11 -98.38
C LEU A 197 -10.16 7.60 -98.03
N ARG A 198 -9.02 8.30 -98.03
CA ARG A 198 -8.98 9.74 -97.70
C ARG A 198 -9.84 10.60 -98.62
N GLN A 199 -9.87 10.32 -99.93
CA GLN A 199 -10.70 11.06 -100.88
C GLN A 199 -12.20 10.69 -100.82
N LEU A 200 -12.52 9.41 -100.56
CA LEU A 200 -13.91 8.98 -100.35
C LEU A 200 -14.44 9.43 -98.99
N THR A 201 -13.63 9.37 -97.93
CA THR A 201 -13.92 9.88 -96.58
C THR A 201 -14.05 11.39 -96.59
N ALA A 202 -13.30 12.13 -97.43
CA ALA A 202 -13.47 13.58 -97.56
C ALA A 202 -14.81 13.94 -98.22
N LYS A 203 -15.22 13.21 -99.26
CA LYS A 203 -16.54 13.40 -99.91
C LYS A 203 -17.71 12.91 -99.05
N GLU A 204 -17.53 11.79 -98.35
CA GLU A 204 -18.48 11.26 -97.37
C GLU A 204 -18.57 12.20 -96.16
N ALA A 205 -17.47 12.71 -95.62
CA ALA A 205 -17.49 13.66 -94.51
C ALA A 205 -18.08 15.01 -94.91
N GLU A 206 -17.92 15.46 -96.17
CA GLU A 206 -18.59 16.67 -96.64
C GLU A 206 -20.11 16.48 -96.78
N LEU A 207 -20.54 15.36 -97.35
CA LEU A 207 -21.96 15.05 -97.57
C LEU A 207 -22.66 14.62 -96.26
N SER A 208 -22.06 13.74 -95.47
CA SER A 208 -22.49 13.40 -94.11
C SER A 208 -22.45 14.64 -93.22
N GLY A 209 -21.42 15.50 -93.30
CA GLY A 209 -21.40 16.75 -92.55
C GLY A 209 -22.50 17.73 -92.94
N LYS A 210 -22.93 17.76 -94.21
CA LYS A 210 -24.10 18.56 -94.65
C LYS A 210 -25.42 17.92 -94.22
N LEU A 211 -25.54 16.60 -94.34
CA LEU A 211 -26.73 15.83 -93.94
C LEU A 211 -26.92 15.90 -92.43
N GLU A 212 -25.87 15.65 -91.66
CA GLU A 212 -25.82 15.72 -90.21
C GLU A 212 -26.11 17.15 -89.72
N ARG A 213 -25.57 18.20 -90.36
CA ARG A 213 -25.96 19.58 -90.03
C ARG A 213 -27.44 19.85 -90.28
N LEU A 214 -28.03 19.32 -91.36
CA LEU A 214 -29.44 19.51 -91.67
C LEU A 214 -30.35 18.65 -90.79
N GLN A 215 -29.97 17.42 -90.47
CA GLN A 215 -30.65 16.54 -89.53
C GLN A 215 -30.57 17.09 -88.12
N VAL A 216 -29.40 17.54 -87.66
CA VAL A 216 -29.25 18.24 -86.37
C VAL A 216 -30.13 19.49 -86.34
N ARG A 217 -30.25 20.24 -87.45
CA ARG A 217 -31.15 21.41 -87.51
C ARG A 217 -32.62 21.03 -87.51
N ALA A 218 -33.00 19.96 -88.21
CA ALA A 218 -34.36 19.46 -88.26
C ALA A 218 -34.78 18.86 -86.91
N ASP A 219 -33.91 18.06 -86.29
CA ASP A 219 -34.07 17.49 -84.96
C ASP A 219 -34.06 18.56 -83.88
N ASP A 220 -33.24 19.61 -84.01
CA ASP A 220 -33.27 20.77 -83.11
C ASP A 220 -34.59 21.53 -83.25
N VAL A 221 -35.06 21.79 -84.47
CA VAL A 221 -36.35 22.45 -84.69
C VAL A 221 -37.51 21.57 -84.21
N GLN A 222 -37.50 20.27 -84.47
CA GLN A 222 -38.52 19.33 -84.02
C GLN A 222 -38.51 19.16 -82.49
N ARG A 223 -37.33 19.07 -81.86
CA ARG A 223 -37.19 19.12 -80.40
C ARG A 223 -37.69 20.44 -79.84
N ARG A 224 -37.40 21.57 -80.49
CA ARG A 224 -37.88 22.88 -80.04
C ARG A 224 -39.39 23.00 -80.18
N ILE A 225 -40.00 22.47 -81.23
CA ILE A 225 -41.46 22.41 -81.38
C ILE A 225 -42.05 21.53 -80.27
N GLY A 226 -41.57 20.29 -80.11
CA GLY A 226 -42.06 19.39 -79.05
C GLY A 226 -41.80 19.93 -77.63
N SER A 227 -40.67 20.59 -77.39
CA SER A 227 -40.35 21.23 -76.12
C SER A 227 -41.23 22.46 -75.86
N ASN A 228 -41.59 23.23 -76.89
CA ASN A 228 -42.47 24.39 -76.76
C ASN A 228 -43.93 23.96 -76.58
N GLU A 229 -44.39 22.93 -77.29
CA GLU A 229 -45.72 22.33 -77.12
C GLU A 229 -45.87 21.67 -75.74
N GLY A 230 -44.85 20.92 -75.30
CA GLY A 230 -44.77 20.37 -73.95
C GLY A 230 -44.79 21.48 -72.89
N ALA A 231 -43.93 22.50 -73.03
CA ALA A 231 -43.91 23.63 -72.09
C ALA A 231 -45.24 24.39 -72.05
N ALA A 232 -45.92 24.56 -73.19
CA ALA A 232 -47.23 25.22 -73.23
C ALA A 232 -48.31 24.39 -72.50
N LYS A 233 -48.29 23.06 -72.67
CA LYS A 233 -49.20 22.15 -71.97
C LYS A 233 -48.93 22.13 -70.46
N ASP A 234 -47.66 22.00 -70.06
CA ASP A 234 -47.25 22.01 -68.64
C ASP A 234 -47.63 23.33 -67.94
N ILE A 235 -47.50 24.46 -68.64
CA ILE A 235 -47.93 25.77 -68.13
C ILE A 235 -49.45 25.80 -67.93
N PHE A 236 -50.22 25.24 -68.88
CA PHE A 236 -51.67 25.22 -68.80
C PHE A 236 -52.17 24.37 -67.63
N GLU A 237 -51.61 23.16 -67.47
CA GLU A 237 -51.93 22.26 -66.34
C GLU A 237 -51.56 22.91 -65.00
N ALA A 238 -50.36 23.51 -64.89
CA ALA A 238 -49.95 24.20 -63.66
C ALA A 238 -50.84 25.40 -63.29
N ILE A 239 -51.41 26.10 -64.28
CA ILE A 239 -52.37 27.20 -64.03
C ILE A 239 -53.69 26.67 -63.49
N GLU A 240 -54.21 25.55 -64.04
CA GLU A 240 -55.44 24.93 -63.54
C GLU A 240 -55.25 24.37 -62.12
N ASP A 241 -54.14 23.68 -61.85
CA ASP A 241 -53.81 23.18 -60.51
C ASP A 241 -53.75 24.32 -59.47
N CYS A 242 -53.11 25.44 -59.81
CA CYS A 242 -53.07 26.61 -58.93
C CYS A 242 -54.48 27.20 -58.68
N ARG A 243 -55.37 27.18 -59.67
CA ARG A 243 -56.75 27.65 -59.52
C ARG A 243 -57.55 26.73 -58.60
N ASP A 244 -57.37 25.43 -58.71
CA ASP A 244 -58.07 24.46 -57.86
C ASP A 244 -57.60 24.54 -56.40
N VAL A 245 -56.29 24.65 -56.15
CA VAL A 245 -55.75 24.86 -54.79
C VAL A 245 -56.31 26.14 -54.14
N LEU A 246 -56.41 27.23 -54.91
CA LEU A 246 -56.99 28.48 -54.42
C LEU A 246 -58.51 28.40 -54.15
N ARG A 247 -59.23 27.49 -54.81
CA ARG A 247 -60.65 27.22 -54.52
C ARG A 247 -60.83 26.39 -53.25
N GLU A 248 -59.99 25.38 -53.06
CA GLU A 248 -60.07 24.48 -51.90
C GLU A 248 -59.54 25.12 -50.62
N THR A 249 -58.49 25.94 -50.72
CA THR A 249 -57.85 26.59 -49.59
C THR A 249 -57.79 28.11 -49.81
N PRO A 250 -58.82 28.87 -49.43
CA PRO A 250 -58.81 30.32 -49.58
C PRO A 250 -57.67 30.95 -48.78
N LEU A 251 -57.14 32.05 -49.31
CA LEU A 251 -56.03 32.78 -48.68
C LEU A 251 -56.43 33.23 -47.27
N THR A 252 -55.51 33.09 -46.31
CA THR A 252 -55.73 33.60 -44.94
C THR A 252 -55.61 35.13 -44.93
N ASP A 253 -56.47 35.80 -44.15
CA ASP A 253 -56.43 37.26 -43.94
C ASP A 253 -55.52 37.66 -42.75
N ASP A 254 -54.85 36.69 -42.10
CA ASP A 254 -53.94 36.97 -40.99
C ASP A 254 -52.60 37.55 -41.49
N GLY A 255 -52.48 38.88 -41.40
CA GLY A 255 -51.29 39.62 -41.81
C GLY A 255 -50.00 39.21 -41.07
N GLY A 256 -50.09 38.66 -39.86
CA GLY A 256 -48.94 38.17 -39.10
C GLY A 256 -48.39 36.87 -39.68
N VAL A 257 -49.27 35.93 -40.02
CA VAL A 257 -48.91 34.67 -40.69
C VAL A 257 -48.34 34.96 -42.07
N LEU A 258 -48.97 35.84 -42.85
CA LEU A 258 -48.48 36.22 -44.17
C LEU A 258 -47.09 36.85 -44.12
N ALA A 259 -46.80 37.72 -43.14
CA ALA A 259 -45.48 38.32 -42.97
C ALA A 259 -44.40 37.29 -42.58
N ALA A 260 -44.74 36.33 -41.71
CA ALA A 260 -43.82 35.28 -41.29
C ALA A 260 -43.47 34.32 -42.44
N VAL A 261 -44.48 33.90 -43.22
CA VAL A 261 -44.29 33.07 -44.42
C VAL A 261 -43.50 33.82 -45.48
N ALA A 262 -43.77 35.11 -45.69
CA ALA A 262 -43.01 35.94 -46.63
C ALA A 262 -41.52 36.01 -46.28
N ARG A 263 -41.17 36.10 -44.99
CA ARG A 263 -39.77 36.11 -44.54
C ARG A 263 -39.07 34.77 -44.81
N LEU A 264 -39.74 33.65 -44.54
CA LEU A 264 -39.19 32.31 -44.77
C LEU A 264 -39.03 32.02 -46.26
N ALA A 265 -40.04 32.37 -47.06
CA ALA A 265 -39.96 32.27 -48.51
C ALA A 265 -38.84 33.16 -49.06
N ALA A 266 -38.68 34.39 -48.58
CA ALA A 266 -37.62 35.30 -49.05
C ALA A 266 -36.20 34.73 -48.85
N ALA A 267 -35.97 33.98 -47.77
CA ALA A 267 -34.70 33.30 -47.53
C ALA A 267 -34.42 32.21 -48.58
N GLU A 268 -35.44 31.40 -48.91
CA GLU A 268 -35.33 30.33 -49.92
C GLU A 268 -35.26 30.87 -51.36
N LEU A 269 -35.94 31.99 -51.66
CA LEU A 269 -35.90 32.61 -52.99
C LEU A 269 -34.54 33.27 -53.30
N ALA A 270 -33.74 33.64 -52.28
CA ALA A 270 -32.42 34.25 -52.44
C ALA A 270 -32.38 35.40 -53.46
N GLY A 271 -33.41 36.25 -53.47
CA GLY A 271 -33.54 37.40 -54.38
C GLY A 271 -34.02 37.09 -55.80
N LYS A 272 -34.35 35.83 -56.13
CA LYS A 272 -35.02 35.47 -57.39
C LYS A 272 -36.51 35.83 -57.32
N PRO A 273 -37.16 36.18 -58.44
CA PRO A 273 -38.61 36.35 -58.48
C PRO A 273 -39.33 35.00 -58.32
N LEU A 274 -40.49 35.02 -57.67
CA LEU A 274 -41.39 33.86 -57.61
C LEU A 274 -41.99 33.61 -59.00
N THR A 275 -41.95 32.36 -59.45
CA THR A 275 -42.46 31.91 -60.75
C THR A 275 -43.20 30.59 -60.58
N TYR A 276 -44.14 30.27 -61.47
CA TYR A 276 -44.90 29.02 -61.41
C TYR A 276 -44.04 27.73 -61.37
N LYS A 277 -42.77 27.80 -61.84
CA LYS A 277 -41.84 26.67 -61.80
C LYS A 277 -41.17 26.47 -60.45
N ASN A 278 -41.00 27.55 -59.68
CA ASN A 278 -40.27 27.51 -58.41
C ASN A 278 -41.19 27.59 -57.18
N THR A 279 -42.49 27.87 -57.36
CA THR A 279 -43.48 27.93 -56.28
C THR A 279 -43.55 26.65 -55.47
N GLY A 280 -43.74 25.49 -56.12
CA GLY A 280 -43.82 24.20 -55.43
C GLY A 280 -42.52 23.80 -54.73
N THR A 281 -41.36 24.16 -55.33
CA THR A 281 -40.04 23.90 -54.73
C THR A 281 -39.81 24.77 -53.50
N VAL A 282 -40.16 26.05 -53.57
CA VAL A 282 -40.07 26.99 -52.44
C VAL A 282 -41.04 26.58 -51.33
N GLU A 283 -42.27 26.21 -51.65
CA GLU A 283 -43.26 25.75 -50.67
C GLU A 283 -42.76 24.49 -49.93
N SER A 284 -42.27 23.49 -50.68
CA SER A 284 -41.72 22.27 -50.11
C SER A 284 -40.49 22.55 -49.23
N ALA A 285 -39.59 23.44 -49.67
CA ALA A 285 -38.41 23.85 -48.91
C ALA A 285 -38.78 24.57 -47.61
N VAL A 286 -39.68 25.57 -47.67
CA VAL A 286 -40.16 26.29 -46.47
C VAL A 286 -40.87 25.35 -45.50
N ARG A 287 -41.71 24.45 -46.01
CA ARG A 287 -42.39 23.44 -45.18
C ARG A 287 -41.38 22.49 -44.53
N SER A 288 -40.41 21.98 -45.28
CA SER A 288 -39.35 21.12 -44.75
C SER A 288 -38.57 21.84 -43.65
N GLY A 289 -38.11 23.07 -43.90
CA GLY A 289 -37.35 23.85 -42.93
C GLY A 289 -38.13 24.14 -41.64
N LEU A 290 -39.44 24.39 -41.74
CA LEU A 290 -40.30 24.54 -40.56
C LEU A 290 -40.44 23.23 -39.78
N THR A 291 -40.70 22.13 -40.46
CA THR A 291 -40.79 20.80 -39.84
C THR A 291 -39.46 20.43 -39.17
N ASP A 292 -38.33 20.65 -39.85
CA ASP A 292 -37.00 20.38 -39.31
C ASP A 292 -36.71 21.22 -38.07
N THR A 293 -37.14 22.49 -38.05
CA THR A 293 -37.01 23.38 -36.90
C THR A 293 -37.88 22.91 -35.73
N ILE A 294 -39.14 22.53 -35.99
CA ILE A 294 -40.06 22.01 -34.98
C ILE A 294 -39.51 20.70 -34.39
N ASP A 295 -39.02 19.80 -35.24
CA ASP A 295 -38.43 18.53 -34.81
C ASP A 295 -37.15 18.74 -34.00
N ALA A 296 -36.29 19.67 -34.42
CA ALA A 296 -35.08 20.03 -33.69
C ALA A 296 -35.41 20.58 -32.29
N LEU A 297 -36.35 21.52 -32.20
CA LEU A 297 -36.79 22.11 -30.93
C LEU A 297 -37.48 21.06 -30.04
N SER A 298 -38.33 20.21 -30.60
CA SER A 298 -39.01 19.13 -29.86
C SER A 298 -38.01 18.12 -29.30
N LYS A 299 -37.00 17.73 -30.09
CA LYS A 299 -35.90 16.89 -29.63
C LYS A 299 -35.07 17.57 -28.54
N GLN A 300 -34.82 18.87 -28.65
CA GLN A 300 -34.11 19.63 -27.62
C GLN A 300 -34.90 19.67 -26.31
N ILE A 301 -36.21 19.93 -26.36
CA ILE A 301 -37.10 19.93 -25.20
C ILE A 301 -37.10 18.55 -24.54
N ALA A 302 -37.29 17.48 -25.31
CA ALA A 302 -37.30 16.12 -24.79
C ALA A 302 -35.97 15.73 -24.11
N ARG A 303 -34.83 16.03 -24.76
CA ARG A 303 -33.50 15.77 -24.18
C ARG A 303 -33.24 16.58 -22.92
N ALA A 304 -33.65 17.85 -22.89
CA ALA A 304 -33.50 18.70 -21.72
C ALA A 304 -34.36 18.20 -20.55
N ALA A 305 -35.60 17.78 -20.82
CA ALA A 305 -36.49 17.20 -19.83
C ALA A 305 -35.93 15.90 -19.25
N GLU A 306 -35.52 14.96 -20.11
CA GLU A 306 -34.93 13.68 -19.69
C GLU A 306 -33.66 13.89 -18.86
N LYS A 307 -32.76 14.78 -19.31
CA LYS A 307 -31.54 15.12 -18.58
C LYS A 307 -31.86 15.71 -17.20
N THR A 308 -32.86 16.58 -17.12
CA THR A 308 -33.27 17.24 -15.86
C THR A 308 -33.82 16.21 -14.87
N VAL A 309 -34.75 15.36 -15.31
CA VAL A 309 -35.31 14.28 -14.48
C VAL A 309 -34.23 13.31 -14.02
N ARG A 310 -33.28 12.95 -14.90
CA ARG A 310 -32.16 12.09 -14.55
C ARG A 310 -31.29 12.70 -13.44
N LEU A 311 -30.92 13.98 -13.57
CA LEU A 311 -30.13 14.69 -12.56
C LEU A 311 -30.88 14.81 -11.22
N MET A 312 -32.20 15.05 -11.25
CA MET A 312 -33.04 15.06 -10.06
C MET A 312 -33.08 13.69 -9.36
N ALA A 313 -33.22 12.61 -10.14
CA ALA A 313 -33.20 11.25 -9.62
C ALA A 313 -31.83 10.86 -9.05
N GLU A 314 -30.74 11.22 -9.73
CA GLU A 314 -29.37 11.03 -9.25
C GLU A 314 -29.13 11.78 -7.94
N PHE A 315 -29.57 13.04 -7.83
CA PHE A 315 -29.46 13.84 -6.61
C PHE A 315 -30.25 13.22 -5.45
N ARG A 316 -31.50 12.84 -5.68
CA ARG A 316 -32.37 12.19 -4.69
C ARG A 316 -31.82 10.86 -4.19
N ASN A 317 -31.29 10.03 -5.09
CA ASN A 317 -30.64 8.77 -4.70
C ASN A 317 -29.38 8.98 -3.87
N LYS A 318 -28.65 10.07 -4.11
CA LYS A 318 -27.44 10.41 -3.36
C LYS A 318 -27.73 11.02 -1.99
N TYR A 319 -28.85 11.73 -1.84
CA TYR A 319 -29.24 12.45 -0.62
C TYR A 319 -30.71 12.18 -0.21
N PRO A 320 -31.04 10.94 0.18
CA PRO A 320 -32.44 10.54 0.42
C PRO A 320 -33.08 11.20 1.65
N ASN A 321 -32.29 11.64 2.63
CA ASN A 321 -32.80 12.27 3.87
C ASN A 321 -33.23 13.72 3.63
N GLU A 322 -32.56 14.39 2.70
CA GLU A 322 -32.77 15.79 2.33
C GLU A 322 -33.84 15.95 1.23
N THR A 323 -34.22 14.85 0.58
CA THR A 323 -35.16 14.84 -0.57
C THR A 323 -36.40 13.96 -0.35
N THR A 324 -36.72 13.65 0.91
CA THR A 324 -37.83 12.75 1.25
C THR A 324 -39.19 13.24 0.76
N GLU A 325 -39.40 14.56 0.68
CA GLU A 325 -40.65 15.18 0.23
C GLU A 325 -40.63 15.67 -1.23
N ILE A 326 -39.54 15.42 -1.99
CA ILE A 326 -39.36 15.94 -3.35
C ILE A 326 -39.30 14.79 -4.35
N ASP A 327 -40.24 14.75 -5.29
CA ASP A 327 -40.24 13.77 -6.37
C ASP A 327 -39.29 14.14 -7.51
N ALA A 328 -38.72 13.14 -8.18
CA ALA A 328 -37.88 13.31 -9.36
C ALA A 328 -38.75 13.47 -10.63
N ALA A 329 -39.45 14.58 -10.72
CA ALA A 329 -40.33 14.94 -11.82
C ALA A 329 -40.10 16.39 -12.25
N LEU A 330 -40.47 16.73 -13.49
CA LEU A 330 -40.23 18.07 -14.04
C LEU A 330 -41.05 19.15 -13.29
N GLU A 331 -42.20 18.74 -12.77
CA GLU A 331 -43.13 19.53 -11.97
C GLU A 331 -42.49 19.97 -10.63
N SER A 332 -41.55 19.18 -10.10
CA SER A 332 -40.83 19.45 -8.84
C SER A 332 -39.62 20.37 -9.02
N ALA A 333 -39.36 20.89 -10.23
CA ALA A 333 -38.18 21.71 -10.52
C ALA A 333 -38.05 22.94 -9.63
N ALA A 334 -39.17 23.54 -9.23
CA ALA A 334 -39.17 24.70 -8.34
C ALA A 334 -38.64 24.36 -6.93
N ASP A 335 -38.89 23.15 -6.43
CA ASP A 335 -38.46 22.74 -5.10
C ASP A 335 -36.96 22.41 -5.05
N PHE A 336 -36.40 21.83 -6.11
CA PHE A 336 -34.95 21.73 -6.29
C PHE A 336 -34.28 23.11 -6.38
N GLY A 337 -34.94 24.10 -6.99
CA GLY A 337 -34.48 25.49 -7.03
C GLY A 337 -34.37 26.12 -5.64
N LYS A 338 -35.39 25.93 -4.78
CA LYS A 338 -35.34 26.39 -3.38
C LYS A 338 -34.22 25.73 -2.58
N LEU A 339 -34.00 24.43 -2.79
CA LEU A 339 -32.92 23.70 -2.15
C LEU A 339 -31.54 24.25 -2.57
N LEU A 340 -31.37 24.57 -3.85
CA LEU A 340 -30.16 25.23 -4.34
C LEU A 340 -29.97 26.61 -3.72
N GLU A 341 -31.01 27.43 -3.63
CA GLU A 341 -30.93 28.74 -2.97
C GLU A 341 -30.54 28.61 -1.49
N GLN A 342 -31.09 27.63 -0.77
CA GLN A 342 -30.70 27.33 0.60
C GLN A 342 -29.22 26.92 0.70
N LEU A 343 -28.74 26.03 -0.17
CA LEU A 343 -27.34 25.60 -0.21
C LEU A 343 -26.38 26.73 -0.53
N VAL A 344 -26.75 27.62 -1.44
CA VAL A 344 -25.92 28.78 -1.84
C VAL A 344 -25.93 29.85 -0.76
N SER A 345 -27.05 30.06 -0.06
CA SER A 345 -27.15 31.02 1.04
C SER A 345 -26.46 30.55 2.33
N ASN A 346 -26.36 29.25 2.55
CA ASN A 346 -25.64 28.66 3.68
C ASN A 346 -24.12 28.62 3.41
N ASP A 347 -23.46 29.75 3.66
CA ASP A 347 -22.00 29.99 3.88
C ASP A 347 -21.00 28.81 3.71
N LEU A 348 -20.95 28.21 2.53
CA LEU A 348 -20.00 27.15 2.17
C LEU A 348 -18.50 27.50 2.44
N PRO A 349 -18.03 28.74 2.22
CA PRO A 349 -16.62 29.11 2.47
C PRO A 349 -16.23 29.04 3.95
N ARG A 350 -17.15 29.35 4.87
CA ARG A 350 -16.89 29.29 6.32
C ARG A 350 -16.79 27.83 6.79
N PHE A 351 -17.64 26.96 6.24
CA PHE A 351 -17.60 25.53 6.54
C PHE A 351 -16.37 24.85 5.95
N GLU A 352 -15.88 25.26 4.77
CA GLU A 352 -14.63 24.75 4.22
C GLU A 352 -13.43 25.07 5.13
N ALA A 353 -13.33 26.31 5.62
CA ALA A 353 -12.26 26.71 6.54
C ALA A 353 -12.33 25.95 7.88
N HIS A 354 -13.52 25.85 8.47
CA HIS A 354 -13.71 25.15 9.73
C HIS A 354 -13.56 23.62 9.59
N PHE A 355 -13.86 23.06 8.42
CA PHE A 355 -13.60 21.66 8.08
C PHE A 355 -12.10 21.41 7.93
N LYS A 356 -11.38 22.27 7.20
CA LYS A 356 -9.91 22.21 7.08
C LYS A 356 -9.22 22.31 8.45
N GLU A 357 -9.67 23.22 9.32
CA GLU A 357 -9.10 23.38 10.66
C GLU A 357 -9.35 22.14 11.54
N SER A 358 -10.58 21.64 11.61
CA SER A 358 -10.93 20.43 12.37
C SER A 358 -10.17 19.18 11.87
N LEU A 359 -9.94 19.08 10.55
CA LEU A 359 -9.31 17.92 9.91
C LEU A 359 -7.79 17.92 10.09
N ASN A 360 -7.16 19.10 9.97
CA ASN A 360 -5.72 19.25 10.19
C ASN A 360 -5.35 19.16 11.68
N GLN A 361 -6.16 19.71 12.59
CA GLN A 361 -5.80 19.75 14.02
C GLN A 361 -6.19 18.51 14.82
N ASN A 362 -7.38 17.91 14.61
CA ASN A 362 -7.86 16.83 15.47
C ASN A 362 -7.66 15.43 14.87
N THR A 363 -8.13 15.17 13.65
CA THR A 363 -8.23 13.79 13.15
C THR A 363 -6.86 13.17 12.83
N ILE A 364 -5.96 13.92 12.17
CA ILE A 364 -4.61 13.42 11.84
C ILE A 364 -3.80 13.17 13.12
N HIS A 365 -3.89 14.07 14.10
CA HIS A 365 -3.22 13.92 15.39
C HIS A 365 -3.70 12.68 16.15
N GLU A 366 -5.00 12.40 16.14
CA GLU A 366 -5.57 11.21 16.79
C GLU A 366 -5.11 9.91 16.13
N VAL A 367 -5.02 9.85 14.80
CA VAL A 367 -4.51 8.64 14.10
C VAL A 367 -3.03 8.41 14.39
N VAL A 368 -2.23 9.47 14.44
CA VAL A 368 -0.82 9.36 14.85
C VAL A 368 -0.69 8.90 16.30
N ALA A 369 -1.52 9.44 17.21
CA ALA A 369 -1.55 9.02 18.60
C ALA A 369 -1.98 7.54 18.74
N PHE A 370 -2.96 7.11 17.94
CA PHE A 370 -3.41 5.72 17.89
C PHE A 370 -2.31 4.77 17.39
N ASN A 371 -1.57 5.15 16.34
CA ASN A 371 -0.41 4.40 15.87
C ASN A 371 0.64 4.24 16.98
N ALA A 372 0.99 5.35 17.63
CA ALA A 372 1.95 5.34 18.73
C ALA A 372 1.48 4.47 19.91
N PHE A 373 0.18 4.44 20.19
CA PHE A 373 -0.40 3.56 21.21
C PHE A 373 -0.24 2.07 20.85
N LEU A 374 -0.57 1.67 19.61
CA LEU A 374 -0.40 0.29 19.16
C LEU A 374 1.07 -0.13 19.17
N ASP A 375 1.98 0.73 18.71
CA ASP A 375 3.41 0.46 18.76
C ASP A 375 3.94 0.32 20.20
N SER A 376 3.43 1.11 21.15
CA SER A 376 3.76 0.94 22.57
C SER A 376 3.32 -0.43 23.08
N ARG A 377 2.12 -0.90 22.72
CA ARG A 377 1.62 -2.23 23.13
C ARG A 377 2.40 -3.37 22.46
N ARG A 378 2.80 -3.19 21.21
CA ARG A 378 3.72 -4.08 20.50
C ARG A 378 5.05 -4.20 21.25
N GLN A 379 5.61 -3.08 21.69
CA GLN A 379 6.87 -3.06 22.45
C GLN A 379 6.73 -3.68 23.85
N ASP A 380 5.59 -3.48 24.53
CA ASP A 380 5.28 -4.12 25.82
C ASP A 380 5.37 -5.66 25.71
N ILE A 381 4.85 -6.25 24.63
CA ILE A 381 4.92 -7.69 24.36
C ILE A 381 6.36 -8.14 24.16
N VAL A 382 7.13 -7.44 23.32
CA VAL A 382 8.54 -7.76 23.05
C VAL A 382 9.37 -7.71 24.35
N ASN A 383 9.18 -6.67 25.16
CA ASN A 383 9.88 -6.53 26.43
C ASN A 383 9.54 -7.67 27.40
N ARG A 384 8.25 -8.02 27.52
CA ARG A 384 7.81 -9.14 28.37
C ARG A 384 8.39 -10.48 27.93
N ILE A 385 8.48 -10.73 26.62
CA ILE A 385 9.13 -11.95 26.10
C ILE A 385 10.61 -11.97 26.47
N GLY A 386 11.29 -10.83 26.39
CA GLY A 386 12.66 -10.67 26.89
C GLY A 386 12.80 -11.04 28.37
N GLU A 387 11.90 -10.56 29.22
CA GLU A 387 11.89 -10.86 30.66
C GLU A 387 11.59 -12.35 30.95
N ILE A 388 10.67 -12.96 30.21
CA ILE A 388 10.40 -14.41 30.31
C ILE A 388 11.63 -15.21 29.86
N ASN A 389 12.31 -14.80 28.78
CA ASN A 389 13.52 -15.45 28.30
C ASN A 389 14.68 -15.37 29.29
N LEU A 390 14.82 -14.27 30.03
CA LEU A 390 15.77 -14.18 31.14
C LEU A 390 15.48 -15.23 32.23
N SER A 391 14.20 -15.49 32.49
CA SER A 391 13.76 -16.52 33.44
C SER A 391 14.03 -17.92 32.90
N LEU A 392 13.74 -18.15 31.62
CA LEU A 392 13.93 -19.44 30.93
C LEU A 392 15.41 -19.82 30.80
N ALA A 393 16.31 -18.85 30.61
CA ALA A 393 17.75 -19.10 30.54
C ALA A 393 18.32 -19.71 31.83
N GLY A 394 17.67 -19.49 32.98
CA GLY A 394 18.02 -20.11 34.25
C GLY A 394 17.43 -21.51 34.45
N ILE A 395 16.54 -21.95 33.58
CA ILE A 395 15.88 -23.25 33.66
C ILE A 395 16.50 -24.19 32.63
N GLU A 396 17.17 -25.23 33.13
CA GLU A 396 17.71 -26.28 32.29
C GLU A 396 16.56 -27.14 31.73
N TYR A 397 16.42 -27.13 30.40
CA TYR A 397 15.45 -27.97 29.70
C TYR A 397 16.01 -29.37 29.49
N ASN A 398 17.24 -29.46 29.00
CA ASN A 398 18.06 -30.66 28.93
C ASN A 398 19.49 -30.30 29.36
N ALA A 399 20.33 -31.30 29.64
CA ALA A 399 21.71 -31.07 30.04
C ALA A 399 22.42 -30.05 29.14
N GLY A 400 22.80 -28.89 29.69
CA GLY A 400 23.47 -27.79 28.98
C GLY A 400 22.60 -26.98 28.00
N ARG A 401 21.27 -27.17 27.96
CA ARG A 401 20.34 -26.54 27.01
C ARG A 401 19.15 -25.87 27.71
N HIS A 402 18.72 -24.73 27.19
CA HIS A 402 17.54 -23.99 27.68
C HIS A 402 16.60 -23.63 26.54
N ILE A 403 15.37 -23.25 26.89
CA ILE A 403 14.36 -22.79 25.93
C ILE A 403 14.40 -21.27 25.81
N GLN A 404 14.30 -20.75 24.60
CA GLN A 404 14.08 -19.34 24.32
C GLN A 404 12.81 -19.17 23.50
N LEU A 405 11.91 -18.30 23.94
CA LEU A 405 10.75 -17.84 23.18
C LEU A 405 11.20 -16.83 22.12
N GLU A 406 10.77 -17.04 20.89
CA GLU A 406 11.04 -16.15 19.77
C GLU A 406 9.73 -15.54 19.29
N HIS A 407 9.78 -14.26 18.91
CA HIS A 407 8.65 -13.55 18.31
C HIS A 407 9.00 -13.22 16.87
N GLN A 408 8.13 -13.61 15.95
CA GLN A 408 8.23 -13.27 14.53
C GLN A 408 7.05 -12.39 14.15
N ASN A 409 7.20 -11.54 13.13
CA ASN A 409 6.08 -10.76 12.62
C ASN A 409 5.06 -11.70 11.97
N SER A 410 3.78 -11.44 12.21
CA SER A 410 2.69 -12.20 11.62
C SER A 410 2.75 -12.18 10.09
N THR A 411 2.47 -13.33 9.48
CA THR A 411 2.34 -13.49 8.02
C THR A 411 0.95 -13.11 7.51
N ASP A 412 0.02 -12.79 8.41
CA ASP A 412 -1.34 -12.42 8.07
C ASP A 412 -1.40 -11.14 7.22
N LEU A 413 -2.03 -11.23 6.05
CA LEU A 413 -2.10 -10.14 5.08
C LEU A 413 -2.86 -8.92 5.62
N ASP A 414 -3.93 -9.12 6.40
CA ASP A 414 -4.73 -8.01 6.93
C ASP A 414 -3.92 -7.17 7.90
N VAL A 415 -3.16 -7.84 8.77
CA VAL A 415 -2.34 -7.19 9.79
C VAL A 415 -1.16 -6.46 9.16
N ARG A 416 -0.50 -7.07 8.15
CA ARG A 416 0.60 -6.42 7.42
C ARG A 416 0.14 -5.22 6.61
N GLN A 417 -1.00 -5.32 5.95
CA GLN A 417 -1.57 -4.21 5.19
C GLN A 417 -1.96 -3.07 6.13
N PHE A 418 -2.65 -3.38 7.23
CA PHE A 418 -3.02 -2.40 8.25
C PHE A 418 -1.81 -1.63 8.80
N GLY A 419 -0.74 -2.34 9.16
CA GLY A 419 0.49 -1.70 9.64
C GLY A 419 1.24 -0.88 8.57
N THR A 420 0.95 -1.09 7.29
CA THR A 420 1.46 -0.26 6.19
C THR A 420 0.60 0.99 6.02
N ASP A 421 -0.73 0.82 6.02
CA ASP A 421 -1.71 1.91 5.91
C ASP A 421 -1.56 2.91 7.08
N LEU A 422 -1.37 2.42 8.31
CA LEU A 422 -1.13 3.25 9.50
C LEU A 422 0.17 4.05 9.41
N ARG A 423 1.25 3.45 8.89
CA ARG A 423 2.53 4.15 8.69
C ARG A 423 2.44 5.20 7.61
N ALA A 424 1.78 4.89 6.49
CA ALA A 424 1.53 5.86 5.42
C ALA A 424 0.73 7.08 5.94
N CYS A 425 -0.22 6.87 6.86
CA CYS A 425 -0.95 7.96 7.51
C CYS A 425 -0.07 8.80 8.46
N SER A 426 1.00 8.23 9.01
CA SER A 426 1.88 8.88 9.99
C SER A 426 3.14 9.51 9.39
N GLU A 427 3.56 9.14 8.18
CA GLU A 427 4.76 9.66 7.53
C GLU A 427 4.48 11.04 6.88
N GLY A 428 5.35 12.02 7.13
CA GLY A 428 5.32 13.34 6.46
C GLY A 428 4.36 14.38 7.05
N THR A 429 3.99 14.33 8.33
CA THR A 429 3.14 15.35 9.01
C THR A 429 3.85 16.68 9.26
N ILE A 430 5.05 16.88 8.71
CA ILE A 430 5.87 18.08 8.89
C ILE A 430 6.18 18.66 7.50
N GLY A 431 5.21 19.35 6.90
CA GLY A 431 5.36 19.99 5.60
C GLY A 431 4.08 20.72 5.19
N ASP A 432 4.18 22.05 5.03
CA ASP A 432 3.10 23.02 4.82
C ASP A 432 2.66 23.08 3.34
N ASP A 433 2.40 21.91 2.74
CA ASP A 433 2.01 21.80 1.31
C ASP A 433 0.55 21.34 1.18
N ASP A 434 -0.31 22.24 0.69
CA ASP A 434 -1.76 22.07 0.58
C ASP A 434 -2.18 20.81 -0.20
N GLN A 435 -1.43 20.42 -1.24
CA GLN A 435 -1.70 19.20 -2.03
C GLN A 435 -1.41 17.89 -1.27
N TYR A 436 -0.58 17.95 -0.22
CA TYR A 436 -0.22 16.79 0.58
C TYR A 436 -1.31 16.44 1.61
N SER A 437 -2.23 17.38 1.90
CA SER A 437 -3.30 17.22 2.89
C SER A 437 -4.48 16.38 2.38
N GLU A 438 -4.88 16.52 1.11
CA GLU A 438 -6.06 15.84 0.55
C GLU A 438 -5.83 14.35 0.32
N GLN A 439 -4.68 13.95 -0.22
CA GLN A 439 -4.36 12.51 -0.37
C GLN A 439 -4.29 11.80 0.98
N LYS A 440 -3.78 12.47 2.01
CA LYS A 440 -3.75 11.97 3.38
C LYS A 440 -5.15 11.87 3.98
N TYR A 441 -5.99 12.86 3.72
CA TYR A 441 -7.40 12.79 4.08
C TYR A 441 -8.06 11.54 3.50
N LEU A 442 -7.88 11.26 2.21
CA LEU A 442 -8.45 10.06 1.58
C LEU A 442 -7.88 8.75 2.15
N GLN A 443 -6.64 8.75 2.64
CA GLN A 443 -6.06 7.58 3.32
C GLN A 443 -6.66 7.38 4.72
N VAL A 444 -6.74 8.45 5.52
CA VAL A 444 -7.32 8.41 6.87
C VAL A 444 -8.82 8.11 6.81
N ALA A 445 -9.55 8.74 5.90
CA ALA A 445 -10.97 8.51 5.69
C ALA A 445 -11.26 7.05 5.35
N ARG A 446 -10.50 6.44 4.44
CA ARG A 446 -10.65 5.01 4.12
C ARG A 446 -10.45 4.09 5.32
N LEU A 447 -9.48 4.40 6.18
CA LEU A 447 -9.23 3.62 7.40
C LEU A 447 -10.39 3.76 8.39
N ILE A 448 -10.86 4.99 8.63
CA ILE A 448 -11.96 5.29 9.55
C ILE A 448 -13.29 4.72 9.03
N GLU A 449 -13.59 4.83 7.74
CA GLU A 449 -14.77 4.22 7.12
C GLU A 449 -14.76 2.71 7.31
N ARG A 450 -13.60 2.08 7.14
CA ARG A 450 -13.47 0.65 7.40
C ARG A 450 -13.66 0.31 8.89
N PHE A 451 -13.22 1.15 9.82
CA PHE A 451 -13.51 0.98 11.25
C PHE A 451 -14.99 1.17 11.60
N ARG A 452 -15.68 2.12 10.95
CA ARG A 452 -17.13 2.33 11.15
C ARG A 452 -17.96 1.19 10.55
N GLY A 453 -17.39 0.43 9.62
CA GLY A 453 -18.05 -0.63 8.89
C GLY A 453 -18.69 -0.08 7.63
N ARG A 454 -18.20 -0.51 6.46
CA ARG A 454 -18.73 -0.09 5.17
C ARG A 454 -20.09 -0.76 4.91
N ASP A 455 -20.98 -0.06 4.22
CA ASP A 455 -22.30 -0.56 3.85
C ASP A 455 -22.19 -1.89 3.10
N GLY A 456 -22.89 -2.92 3.58
CA GLY A 456 -22.84 -4.29 3.05
C GLY A 456 -21.68 -5.15 3.57
N TYR A 457 -20.72 -4.59 4.31
CA TYR A 457 -19.54 -5.29 4.84
C TYR A 457 -19.34 -5.15 6.35
N THR A 458 -20.30 -4.57 7.08
CA THR A 458 -20.19 -4.24 8.52
C THR A 458 -19.63 -5.40 9.37
N THR A 459 -20.16 -6.61 9.23
CA THR A 459 -19.72 -7.77 10.03
C THR A 459 -18.31 -8.26 9.68
N LEU A 460 -17.88 -8.10 8.42
CA LEU A 460 -16.51 -8.40 7.98
C LEU A 460 -15.53 -7.34 8.51
N ASP A 461 -15.92 -6.08 8.43
CA ASP A 461 -15.11 -4.94 8.87
C ASP A 461 -14.98 -4.88 10.40
N GLU A 462 -16.01 -5.27 11.17
CA GLU A 462 -15.91 -5.44 12.63
C GLU A 462 -14.91 -6.53 13.01
N ARG A 463 -14.98 -7.70 12.37
CA ARG A 463 -14.03 -8.80 12.59
C ARG A 463 -12.61 -8.40 12.21
N TRP A 464 -12.46 -7.72 11.07
CA TRP A 464 -11.19 -7.19 10.63
C TRP A 464 -10.64 -6.19 11.66
N THR A 465 -11.45 -5.24 12.12
CA THR A 465 -11.06 -4.24 13.13
C THR A 465 -10.60 -4.91 14.42
N ALA A 466 -11.37 -5.85 14.97
CA ALA A 466 -10.99 -6.60 16.16
C ALA A 466 -9.67 -7.38 15.97
N LYS A 467 -9.46 -7.94 14.77
CA LYS A 467 -8.25 -8.69 14.42
C LYS A 467 -7.01 -7.80 14.33
N VAL A 468 -7.09 -6.67 13.60
CA VAL A 468 -5.92 -5.82 13.33
C VAL A 468 -5.57 -4.88 14.48
N THR A 469 -6.54 -4.50 15.31
CA THR A 469 -6.30 -3.65 16.50
C THR A 469 -5.71 -4.42 17.69
N ASP A 470 -5.90 -5.74 17.72
CA ASP A 470 -5.26 -6.60 18.71
C ASP A 470 -3.80 -6.90 18.32
N VAL A 471 -2.87 -6.20 18.97
CA VAL A 471 -1.42 -6.35 18.73
C VAL A 471 -0.89 -7.76 18.97
N ARG A 472 -1.63 -8.65 19.65
CA ARG A 472 -1.24 -10.05 19.80
C ARG A 472 -1.22 -10.79 18.47
N ASN A 473 -2.12 -10.42 17.55
CA ASN A 473 -2.20 -10.99 16.20
C ASN A 473 -1.06 -10.52 15.29
N TRP A 474 -0.25 -9.56 15.74
CA TRP A 474 0.89 -9.04 14.99
C TRP A 474 2.13 -9.91 15.12
N PHE A 475 2.09 -10.88 16.03
CA PHE A 475 3.19 -11.79 16.28
C PHE A 475 2.79 -13.24 16.02
N THR A 476 3.77 -14.01 15.58
CA THR A 476 3.76 -15.47 15.64
C THR A 476 4.86 -15.88 16.61
N PHE A 477 4.50 -16.70 17.61
CA PHE A 477 5.43 -17.15 18.63
C PHE A 477 5.95 -18.55 18.30
N SER A 478 7.25 -18.74 18.48
CA SER A 478 7.89 -20.04 18.45
C SER A 478 8.81 -20.20 19.65
N ALA A 479 9.26 -21.43 19.91
CA ALA A 479 10.27 -21.70 20.93
C ALA A 479 11.49 -22.33 20.26
N SER A 480 12.68 -21.99 20.72
CA SER A 480 13.94 -22.52 20.24
C SER A 480 14.71 -23.11 21.42
N GLU A 481 15.10 -24.38 21.34
CA GLU A 481 16.05 -24.99 22.28
C GLU A 481 17.46 -24.57 21.88
N LYS A 482 18.19 -23.94 22.79
CA LYS A 482 19.54 -23.41 22.54
C LYS A 482 20.55 -23.97 23.51
N TRP A 483 21.77 -24.17 23.02
CA TRP A 483 22.92 -24.47 23.86
C TRP A 483 23.23 -23.28 24.77
N THR A 484 23.34 -23.53 26.07
CA THR A 484 23.52 -22.44 27.06
C THR A 484 24.90 -21.80 26.95
N GLU A 485 25.92 -22.56 26.53
CA GLU A 485 27.28 -22.05 26.38
C GLU A 485 27.52 -21.31 25.06
N THR A 486 27.00 -21.82 23.94
CA THR A 486 27.26 -21.28 22.59
C THR A 486 26.14 -20.38 22.07
N GLY A 487 24.92 -20.50 22.61
CA GLY A 487 23.73 -19.82 22.10
C GLY A 487 23.21 -20.37 20.77
N GLU A 488 23.83 -21.43 20.24
CA GLU A 488 23.42 -22.05 18.98
C GLU A 488 22.08 -22.77 19.13
N GLU A 489 21.23 -22.61 18.12
CA GLU A 489 19.95 -23.30 18.03
C GLU A 489 20.19 -24.80 17.81
N PHE A 490 19.66 -25.60 18.73
CA PHE A 490 19.64 -27.04 18.62
C PHE A 490 18.37 -27.51 17.91
N GLU A 491 17.20 -27.01 18.36
CA GLU A 491 15.92 -27.45 17.83
C GLU A 491 14.87 -26.34 17.89
N HIS A 492 14.16 -26.13 16.78
CA HIS A 492 13.08 -25.16 16.67
C HIS A 492 11.71 -25.83 16.89
N PHE A 493 10.81 -25.13 17.58
CA PHE A 493 9.45 -25.55 17.88
C PHE A 493 8.47 -24.55 17.28
N THR A 494 8.11 -24.78 16.02
CA THR A 494 7.02 -24.08 15.29
C THR A 494 5.72 -24.86 15.44
N ASP A 495 4.82 -24.32 16.26
CA ASP A 495 3.46 -24.79 16.48
C ASP A 495 3.34 -26.29 16.86
N SER A 496 2.19 -26.63 17.42
CA SER A 496 1.93 -27.86 18.17
C SER A 496 1.84 -29.13 17.31
N GLY A 497 2.26 -29.09 16.04
CA GLY A 497 1.90 -30.07 15.01
C GLY A 497 2.80 -31.31 14.88
N GLY A 498 4.07 -31.27 15.30
CA GLY A 498 5.07 -32.23 14.75
C GLY A 498 5.75 -33.24 15.69
N LYS A 499 5.60 -33.17 17.02
CA LYS A 499 6.52 -33.87 17.96
C LYS A 499 5.83 -34.82 18.97
N SER A 500 6.64 -35.72 19.55
CA SER A 500 6.23 -36.70 20.58
C SER A 500 5.52 -36.01 21.75
N GLY A 501 4.43 -36.60 22.25
CA GLY A 501 3.58 -36.01 23.29
C GLY A 501 4.35 -35.55 24.53
N GLY A 502 5.35 -36.32 24.98
CA GLY A 502 6.16 -35.98 26.15
C GLY A 502 7.03 -34.72 25.97
N GLN A 503 7.58 -34.46 24.78
CA GLN A 503 8.34 -33.23 24.53
C GLN A 503 7.45 -31.99 24.57
N LYS A 504 6.21 -32.08 24.06
CA LYS A 504 5.25 -30.98 24.10
C LYS A 504 4.87 -30.63 25.53
N GLU A 505 4.65 -31.63 26.37
CA GLU A 505 4.34 -31.43 27.78
C GLU A 505 5.52 -30.86 28.55
N LYS A 506 6.73 -31.41 28.35
CA LYS A 506 7.96 -30.89 28.97
C LYS A 506 8.18 -29.42 28.63
N LEU A 507 8.02 -29.05 27.35
CA LEU A 507 8.09 -27.66 26.89
C LEU A 507 7.00 -26.80 27.55
N ALA A 508 5.76 -27.28 27.58
CA ALA A 508 4.65 -26.57 28.20
C ALA A 508 4.89 -26.31 29.70
N TYR A 509 5.39 -27.29 30.45
CA TYR A 509 5.75 -27.11 31.87
C TYR A 509 6.90 -26.12 32.05
N THR A 510 7.89 -26.14 31.16
CA THR A 510 9.02 -25.20 31.20
C THR A 510 8.55 -23.76 30.98
N ILE A 511 7.70 -23.55 29.97
CA ILE A 511 7.13 -22.23 29.66
C ILE A 511 6.19 -21.78 30.79
N LEU A 512 5.33 -22.66 31.31
CA LEU A 512 4.43 -22.36 32.42
C LEU A 512 5.20 -21.96 33.68
N ALA A 513 6.24 -22.72 34.02
CA ALA A 513 7.12 -22.44 35.14
C ALA A 513 7.80 -21.08 34.96
N ALA A 514 8.37 -20.77 33.80
CA ALA A 514 8.94 -19.46 33.55
C ALA A 514 7.91 -18.31 33.60
N ALA A 515 6.69 -18.53 33.10
CA ALA A 515 5.61 -17.56 33.17
C ALA A 515 5.19 -17.29 34.64
N LEU A 516 5.13 -18.34 35.47
CA LEU A 516 4.91 -18.19 36.92
C LEU A 516 6.10 -17.51 37.59
N ALA A 517 7.34 -17.82 37.19
CA ALA A 517 8.54 -17.16 37.69
C ALA A 517 8.47 -15.65 37.43
N PHE A 518 8.07 -15.30 36.21
CA PHE A 518 7.87 -13.94 35.77
C PHE A 518 6.78 -13.24 36.59
N GLN A 519 5.59 -13.84 36.71
CA GLN A 519 4.46 -13.25 37.43
C GLN A 519 4.74 -13.05 38.94
N PHE A 520 5.55 -13.93 39.54
CA PHE A 520 5.98 -13.81 40.93
C PHE A 520 7.30 -13.02 41.13
N GLY A 521 7.86 -12.43 40.07
CA GLY A 521 9.09 -11.62 40.14
C GLY A 521 10.35 -12.40 40.53
N LEU A 522 10.35 -13.71 40.34
CA LEU A 522 11.38 -14.64 40.81
C LEU A 522 12.71 -14.56 40.04
N ALA A 523 12.67 -14.12 38.79
CA ALA A 523 13.85 -14.05 37.92
C ALA A 523 14.59 -12.71 37.98
N SER A 524 14.02 -11.70 38.63
CA SER A 524 14.70 -10.42 38.82
C SER A 524 15.62 -10.50 40.03
N GLY A 525 16.81 -11.05 39.81
CA GLY A 525 17.90 -11.05 40.78
C GLY A 525 18.45 -9.66 41.13
N ASN A 526 17.86 -8.56 40.64
CA ASN A 526 18.22 -7.19 41.00
C ASN A 526 17.04 -6.23 40.77
N GLY A 527 16.37 -5.82 41.86
CA GLY A 527 15.89 -4.44 42.03
C GLY A 527 14.86 -3.86 41.04
N ALA A 528 13.92 -4.63 40.48
CA ALA A 528 12.84 -4.06 39.67
C ALA A 528 11.46 -4.59 40.07
N GLY A 529 10.83 -3.88 41.01
CA GLY A 529 9.43 -4.07 41.38
C GLY A 529 9.09 -3.12 42.53
N LYS A 530 8.14 -2.20 42.32
CA LYS A 530 7.65 -1.22 43.30
C LYS A 530 7.10 -1.80 44.62
N ASN A 531 7.23 -3.12 44.84
CA ASN A 531 6.81 -3.84 46.05
C ASN A 531 7.93 -4.77 46.57
N ALA A 532 9.20 -4.34 46.54
CA ALA A 532 10.26 -5.02 47.27
C ALA A 532 10.19 -4.69 48.78
N GLY A 533 9.03 -4.92 49.39
CA GLY A 533 8.94 -5.15 50.83
C GLY A 533 9.53 -6.53 51.11
N SER A 534 10.27 -6.67 52.20
CA SER A 534 10.85 -7.91 52.73
C SER A 534 9.80 -8.96 53.15
N GLY A 535 8.70 -9.10 52.41
CA GLY A 535 7.56 -9.97 52.68
C GLY A 535 7.68 -11.31 51.96
N ARG A 536 7.47 -12.40 52.69
CA ARG A 536 7.39 -13.77 52.16
C ARG A 536 6.27 -13.84 51.11
N SER A 537 6.59 -14.07 49.84
CA SER A 537 5.60 -14.24 48.77
C SER A 537 4.94 -15.62 48.87
N PHE A 538 3.60 -15.69 48.93
CA PHE A 538 2.84 -16.94 48.83
C PHE A 538 2.70 -17.34 47.35
N ARG A 539 3.19 -18.52 46.99
CA ARG A 539 3.19 -19.03 45.62
C ARG A 539 2.52 -20.40 45.60
N PHE A 540 1.26 -20.44 45.22
CA PHE A 540 0.45 -21.65 45.26
C PHE A 540 -0.10 -21.95 43.87
N VAL A 541 0.06 -23.19 43.43
CA VAL A 541 -0.38 -23.68 42.12
C VAL A 541 -1.26 -24.90 42.34
N VAL A 542 -2.46 -24.85 41.76
CA VAL A 542 -3.37 -25.99 41.71
C VAL A 542 -3.27 -26.60 40.31
N ILE A 543 -3.05 -27.90 40.25
CA ILE A 543 -3.02 -28.65 38.99
C ILE A 543 -4.12 -29.70 39.07
N ASP A 544 -5.18 -29.47 38.31
CA ASP A 544 -6.26 -30.43 38.12
C ASP A 544 -5.90 -31.40 36.98
N GLU A 545 -6.32 -32.66 37.09
CA GLU A 545 -5.96 -33.76 36.20
C GLU A 545 -4.46 -33.86 35.88
N ALA A 546 -3.63 -33.59 36.89
CA ALA A 546 -2.20 -33.48 36.71
C ALA A 546 -1.60 -34.80 36.18
N PHE A 547 -0.76 -34.69 35.16
CA PHE A 547 0.02 -35.79 34.61
C PHE A 547 -0.79 -36.96 34.02
N GLY A 548 -2.12 -36.86 33.89
CA GLY A 548 -2.98 -37.97 33.48
C GLY A 548 -2.67 -38.56 32.09
N ARG A 549 -2.20 -37.74 31.15
CA ARG A 549 -1.87 -38.15 29.76
C ARG A 549 -0.38 -38.14 29.41
N GLY A 550 0.46 -37.68 30.33
CA GLY A 550 1.88 -37.45 30.06
C GLY A 550 2.81 -38.62 30.31
N SER A 551 4.08 -38.50 29.94
CA SER A 551 5.09 -39.49 30.34
C SER A 551 5.54 -39.28 31.80
N ASP A 552 5.91 -40.35 32.48
CA ASP A 552 6.41 -40.28 33.87
C ASP A 552 7.66 -39.38 33.99
N GLU A 553 8.51 -39.36 32.96
CA GLU A 553 9.68 -38.47 32.89
C GLU A 553 9.29 -36.99 32.78
N SER A 554 8.28 -36.66 31.96
CA SER A 554 7.83 -35.27 31.79
C SER A 554 7.15 -34.75 33.07
N ALA A 555 6.41 -35.64 33.74
CA ALA A 555 5.78 -35.35 35.03
C ALA A 555 6.81 -35.09 36.13
N ARG A 556 7.83 -35.96 36.25
CA ARG A 556 8.94 -35.77 37.20
C ARG A 556 9.69 -34.48 36.92
N TYR A 557 10.00 -34.18 35.66
CA TYR A 557 10.63 -32.91 35.28
C TYR A 557 9.82 -31.69 35.72
N GLY A 558 8.51 -31.68 35.45
CA GLY A 558 7.63 -30.58 35.87
C GLY A 558 7.61 -30.38 37.39
N LEU A 559 7.54 -31.47 38.16
CA LEU A 559 7.55 -31.44 39.62
C LEU A 559 8.90 -30.94 40.19
N GLU A 560 10.02 -31.42 39.66
CA GLU A 560 11.36 -30.93 40.02
C GLU A 560 11.51 -29.43 39.74
N LEU A 561 10.98 -28.97 38.60
CA LEU A 561 11.01 -27.58 38.22
C LEU A 561 10.21 -26.70 39.19
N PHE A 562 8.99 -27.10 39.53
CA PHE A 562 8.16 -26.39 40.51
C PHE A 562 8.81 -26.37 41.91
N GLN A 563 9.47 -27.45 42.31
CA GLN A 563 10.24 -27.53 43.56
C GLN A 563 11.43 -26.55 43.57
N ARG A 564 12.23 -26.51 42.49
CA ARG A 564 13.34 -25.56 42.33
C ARG A 564 12.87 -24.11 42.44
N MET A 565 11.68 -23.84 41.94
CA MET A 565 11.03 -22.53 42.00
C MET A 565 10.35 -22.20 43.34
N LYS A 566 10.35 -23.14 44.29
CA LYS A 566 9.71 -23.02 45.61
C LYS A 566 8.21 -22.70 45.50
N LEU A 567 7.51 -23.35 44.57
CA LEU A 567 6.05 -23.28 44.45
C LEU A 567 5.41 -24.29 45.41
N GLN A 568 4.30 -23.91 46.05
CA GLN A 568 3.43 -24.81 46.81
C GLN A 568 2.42 -25.43 45.85
N LEU A 569 2.30 -26.76 45.84
CA LEU A 569 1.50 -27.48 44.87
C LEU A 569 0.30 -28.15 45.55
N LEU A 570 -0.87 -28.03 44.93
CA LEU A 570 -2.02 -28.91 45.16
C LEU A 570 -2.30 -29.65 43.86
N ILE A 571 -2.15 -30.97 43.91
CA ILE A 571 -2.25 -31.83 42.74
C ILE A 571 -3.47 -32.71 42.88
N VAL A 572 -4.38 -32.64 41.91
CA VAL A 572 -5.52 -33.53 41.79
C VAL A 572 -5.22 -34.48 40.62
N THR A 573 -5.12 -35.77 40.91
CA THR A 573 -4.79 -36.80 39.92
C THR A 573 -5.63 -38.05 40.14
N PRO A 574 -6.01 -38.78 39.08
CA PRO A 574 -6.49 -40.14 39.22
C PRO A 574 -5.41 -41.06 39.83
N LEU A 575 -5.83 -42.19 40.42
CA LEU A 575 -5.00 -43.11 41.21
C LEU A 575 -3.73 -43.64 40.50
N GLN A 576 -3.69 -43.58 39.17
CA GLN A 576 -2.73 -44.28 38.31
C GLN A 576 -1.29 -43.73 38.34
N LYS A 577 -1.00 -42.57 38.95
CA LYS A 577 0.32 -41.91 38.89
C LYS A 577 0.90 -41.42 40.22
N ILE A 578 0.45 -42.03 41.31
CA ILE A 578 0.87 -41.63 42.65
C ILE A 578 2.40 -41.78 42.81
N HIS A 579 3.04 -42.81 42.24
CA HIS A 579 4.47 -43.08 42.40
C HIS A 579 5.39 -41.98 41.85
N VAL A 580 4.95 -41.22 40.84
CA VAL A 580 5.75 -40.11 40.27
C VAL A 580 5.66 -38.86 41.15
N ILE A 581 4.50 -38.64 41.77
CA ILE A 581 4.18 -37.45 42.56
C ILE A 581 4.59 -37.62 44.03
N GLU A 582 4.55 -38.85 44.54
CA GLU A 582 4.89 -39.25 45.92
C GLU A 582 6.14 -38.56 46.47
N PRO A 583 7.27 -38.42 45.74
CA PRO A 583 8.48 -37.79 46.27
C PRO A 583 8.35 -36.27 46.53
N PHE A 584 7.36 -35.61 45.92
CA PHE A 584 7.24 -34.14 45.89
C PHE A 584 6.09 -33.60 46.76
N VAL A 585 5.31 -34.47 47.41
CA VAL A 585 4.16 -34.09 48.23
C VAL A 585 4.35 -34.49 49.69
N SER A 586 3.81 -33.69 50.61
CA SER A 586 3.89 -33.96 52.06
C SER A 586 2.63 -34.64 52.62
N HIS A 587 1.48 -34.42 51.98
CA HIS A 587 0.18 -34.95 52.37
C HIS A 587 -0.54 -35.51 51.15
N VAL A 588 -1.31 -36.57 51.34
CA VAL A 588 -2.14 -37.19 50.32
C VAL A 588 -3.57 -37.29 50.83
N GLY A 589 -4.51 -36.70 50.10
CA GLY A 589 -5.94 -36.84 50.32
C GLY A 589 -6.50 -37.90 49.37
N PHE A 590 -6.98 -39.02 49.91
CA PHE A 590 -7.68 -40.05 49.13
C PHE A 590 -9.19 -39.84 49.23
N VAL A 591 -9.83 -39.57 48.10
CA VAL A 591 -11.29 -39.48 48.01
C VAL A 591 -11.83 -40.80 47.49
N ALA A 592 -12.70 -41.44 48.26
CA ALA A 592 -13.41 -42.64 47.88
C ALA A 592 -14.91 -42.37 47.88
N ASN A 593 -15.60 -42.78 46.82
CA ASN A 593 -17.05 -42.80 46.78
C ASN A 593 -17.49 -44.17 46.28
N THR A 594 -17.59 -45.13 47.21
CA THR A 594 -17.73 -46.57 46.88
C THR A 594 -19.10 -46.91 46.31
N ASN A 595 -20.15 -46.21 46.75
CA ASN A 595 -21.56 -46.49 46.40
C ASN A 595 -22.24 -45.35 45.61
N GLY A 596 -21.55 -44.24 45.37
CA GLY A 596 -22.09 -43.06 44.67
C GLY A 596 -22.77 -42.03 45.58
N ASP A 597 -23.17 -42.42 46.79
CA ASP A 597 -23.94 -41.64 47.76
C ASP A 597 -23.16 -41.26 49.04
N ASP A 598 -21.93 -41.73 49.22
CA ASP A 598 -21.08 -41.43 50.38
C ASP A 598 -19.63 -41.14 49.96
N SER A 599 -19.29 -39.84 49.88
CA SER A 599 -17.93 -39.39 49.57
C SER A 599 -17.10 -39.28 50.85
N GLN A 600 -16.16 -40.21 51.01
CA GLN A 600 -15.23 -40.25 52.13
C GLN A 600 -13.87 -39.67 51.73
N LEU A 601 -13.33 -38.75 52.53
CA LEU A 601 -11.98 -38.22 52.37
C LEU A 601 -11.09 -38.75 53.49
N ARG A 602 -10.04 -39.47 53.12
CA ARG A 602 -8.97 -39.89 54.04
C ARG A 602 -7.74 -39.04 53.78
N ASN A 603 -7.33 -38.26 54.78
CA ASN A 603 -6.08 -37.49 54.73
C ASN A 603 -4.98 -38.25 55.48
N MET A 604 -3.80 -38.37 54.89
CA MET A 604 -2.63 -39.00 55.51
C MET A 604 -1.37 -38.25 55.12
N THR A 605 -0.37 -38.28 56.00
CA THR A 605 0.99 -37.84 55.68
C THR A 605 1.63 -38.81 54.71
N ILE A 606 2.63 -38.34 53.94
CA ILE A 606 3.37 -39.21 53.02
C ILE A 606 4.12 -40.34 53.76
N GLN A 607 4.49 -40.12 55.02
CA GLN A 607 5.14 -41.12 55.87
C GLN A 607 4.16 -42.24 56.24
N GLU A 608 2.95 -41.90 56.68
CA GLU A 608 1.90 -42.88 56.97
C GLU A 608 1.51 -43.69 55.72
N TYR A 609 1.46 -43.04 54.55
CA TYR A 609 1.24 -43.71 53.27
C TYR A 609 2.33 -44.74 52.96
N ARG A 610 3.62 -44.38 53.13
CA ARG A 610 4.75 -45.29 52.91
C ARG A 610 4.72 -46.46 53.88
N ASP A 611 4.53 -46.20 55.17
CA ASP A 611 4.46 -47.24 56.20
C ASP A 611 3.27 -48.19 56.01
N GLU A 612 2.15 -47.72 55.46
CA GLU A 612 1.01 -48.58 55.09
C GLU A 612 1.25 -49.36 53.80
N ARG A 613 1.90 -48.75 52.80
CA ARG A 613 2.29 -49.45 51.57
C ARG A 613 3.28 -50.57 51.87
N ASP A 614 4.28 -50.31 52.70
CA ASP A 614 5.32 -51.28 53.07
C ASP A 614 4.78 -52.37 54.00
N ARG A 615 3.64 -52.15 54.69
CA ARG A 615 2.88 -53.18 55.41
C ARG A 615 1.94 -54.02 54.52
N ARG A 616 1.62 -53.52 53.32
CA ARG A 616 0.71 -54.16 52.35
C ARG A 616 1.46 -54.86 51.22
N ALA A 617 2.69 -54.43 50.92
CA ALA A 617 3.68 -55.14 50.11
C ALA A 617 4.27 -56.29 50.94
#